data_AF-A0A2E3F2I3-F1
#
_entry.id   AF-A0A2E3F2I3-F1
#
_cell.length_a   1.000
_cell.length_b   1.000
_cell.length_c   1.000
_cell.angle_alpha   90.00
_cell.angle_beta   90.00
_cell.angle_gamma   90.00
#
_symmetry.space_group_name_H-M   'P 1'
#
loop_
_entity.id
_entity.type
_entity.pdbx_description
1 polymer ?
#
loop_
_entity_poly.entity_id
_entity_poly.type
_entity_poly.pdbx_seq_one_letter_code
_entity_poly.pdbx_strand_id
1 'polypeptide(L)' 'MEYKWNPFDQGNSIGTIGSEDGKILKDEENSFGARITLEENGSIAPFSITIGIYGLMFHTD' A
#
# COMPACT_ATOMS: atom_id res chain seq x y z
N MET A 1 12.89 -19.54 -1.54
CA MET A 1 11.66 -18.77 -1.34
C MET A 1 11.57 -17.73 -2.43
N GLU A 2 10.39 -17.48 -2.97
CA GLU A 2 10.19 -16.57 -4.10
C GLU A 2 9.57 -15.26 -3.60
N TYR A 3 10.19 -14.13 -3.97
CA TYR A 3 9.69 -12.79 -3.66
C TYR A 3 8.66 -12.40 -4.71
N LYS A 4 7.38 -12.46 -4.35
CA LYS A 4 6.28 -12.11 -5.24
C LYS A 4 5.56 -10.89 -4.73
N TRP A 5 5.35 -9.93 -5.62
CA TRP A 5 4.38 -8.86 -5.45
C TRP A 5 3.10 -9.28 -6.18
N ASN A 6 1.98 -9.21 -5.48
CA ASN A 6 0.66 -9.52 -6.03
C ASN A 6 -0.29 -8.35 -5.73
N PRO A 7 -1.37 -8.17 -6.50
CA PRO A 7 -2.40 -7.20 -6.17
C PRO A 7 -2.95 -7.45 -4.77
N PHE A 8 -2.92 -6.42 -3.93
CA PHE A 8 -3.53 -6.49 -2.59
C PHE A 8 -5.04 -6.69 -2.73
N ASP A 9 -5.61 -7.57 -1.90
CA ASP A 9 -7.05 -7.88 -1.88
C ASP A 9 -7.62 -8.14 -3.29
N GLN A 10 -6.90 -8.92 -4.10
CA GLN A 10 -7.27 -9.24 -5.48
C GLN A 10 -7.46 -8.00 -6.40
N GLY A 11 -6.92 -6.84 -6.01
CA GLY A 11 -7.06 -5.58 -6.71
C GLY A 11 -8.34 -4.79 -6.39
N ASN A 12 -9.14 -5.21 -5.41
CA ASN A 12 -10.41 -4.56 -5.06
C ASN A 12 -10.25 -3.12 -4.55
N SER A 13 -9.08 -2.78 -4.01
CA SER A 13 -8.77 -1.42 -3.53
C SER A 13 -8.49 -0.44 -4.66
N ILE A 14 -8.16 -0.90 -5.87
CA ILE A 14 -7.77 -0.03 -6.97
C ILE A 14 -8.96 0.84 -7.39
N GLY A 15 -8.71 2.15 -7.48
CA GLY A 15 -9.72 3.16 -7.81
C GLY A 15 -10.57 3.63 -6.62
N THR A 16 -10.40 3.04 -5.44
CA THR A 16 -10.99 3.56 -4.19
C THR A 16 -10.11 4.66 -3.58
N ILE A 17 -10.58 5.26 -2.48
CA ILE A 17 -9.82 6.28 -1.74
C ILE A 17 -8.90 5.61 -0.72
N GLY A 18 -7.62 5.95 -0.76
CA GLY A 18 -6.60 5.45 0.16
C GLY A 18 -6.42 6.30 1.42
N SER A 19 -5.30 6.09 2.13
CA SER A 19 -5.09 6.71 3.44
C SER A 19 -4.70 8.18 3.37
N GLU A 20 -4.19 8.61 2.21
CA GLU A 20 -3.74 9.99 1.97
C GLU A 20 -4.82 10.82 1.26
N ASP A 21 -6.08 10.37 1.35
CA ASP A 21 -7.27 10.91 0.66
C ASP A 21 -7.17 10.90 -0.88
N GLY A 22 -6.21 10.16 -1.44
CA GLY A 22 -6.00 10.05 -2.88
C GLY A 22 -6.70 8.83 -3.48
N LYS A 23 -6.85 8.82 -4.80
CA LYS A 23 -7.34 7.64 -5.53
C LYS A 23 -6.21 6.62 -5.68
N ILE A 24 -6.44 5.39 -5.26
CA ILE A 24 -5.46 4.31 -5.38
C ILE A 24 -5.25 3.94 -6.86
N LEU A 25 -4.02 4.07 -7.33
CA LEU A 25 -3.58 3.67 -8.68
C LEU A 25 -2.95 2.27 -8.70
N LYS A 26 -2.20 1.94 -7.64
CA LYS A 26 -1.55 0.64 -7.50
C LYS A 26 -1.50 0.25 -6.04
N ASP A 27 -1.71 -1.02 -5.76
CA ASP A 27 -1.73 -1.57 -4.41
C ASP A 27 -1.26 -3.01 -4.45
N GLU A 28 -0.08 -3.27 -3.90
CA GLU A 28 0.60 -4.55 -4.01
C GLU A 28 1.05 -5.04 -2.64
N GLU A 29 0.88 -6.33 -2.38
CA GLU A 29 1.42 -7.02 -1.22
C GLU A 29 2.54 -7.99 -1.63
N ASN A 30 3.57 -8.06 -0.79
CA ASN A 30 4.69 -8.95 -0.94
C ASN A 30 4.51 -10.21 -0.10
N SER A 31 4.95 -11.36 -0.63
CA SER A 31 4.93 -12.65 0.07
C SER A 31 5.69 -12.68 1.40
N PHE A 32 6.50 -11.67 1.72
CA PHE A 32 7.23 -11.52 2.98
C PHE A 32 6.63 -10.48 3.93
N GLY A 33 5.39 -10.04 3.71
CA GLY A 33 4.68 -9.19 4.66
C GLY A 33 4.97 -7.70 4.50
N ALA A 34 5.02 -7.20 3.27
CA ALA A 34 5.03 -5.77 2.98
C ALA A 34 3.85 -5.42 2.07
N ARG A 35 3.36 -4.18 2.14
CA ARG A 35 2.37 -3.63 1.22
C ARG A 35 2.80 -2.25 0.75
N ILE A 36 2.63 -1.96 -0.53
CA ILE A 36 2.89 -0.64 -1.12
C ILE A 36 1.64 -0.17 -1.83
N THR A 37 1.20 1.05 -1.52
CA THR A 37 0.05 1.69 -2.15
C THR A 37 0.49 3.01 -2.78
N LEU A 38 0.18 3.21 -4.06
CA LEU A 38 0.37 4.47 -4.79
C LEU A 38 -0.98 5.15 -4.96
N GLU A 39 -1.11 6.38 -4.50
CA GLU A 39 -2.30 7.20 -4.64
C GLU A 39 -2.02 8.45 -5.48
N GLU A 40 -3.03 8.97 -6.17
CA GLU A 40 -3.01 10.26 -6.86
C GLU A 40 -4.07 11.23 -6.32
N ASN A 41 -3.86 12.52 -6.49
CA ASN A 41 -4.78 13.59 -6.09
C ASN A 41 -5.13 13.56 -4.59
N GLY A 42 -4.17 13.24 -3.73
CA GLY A 42 -4.32 13.29 -2.28
C GLY A 42 -4.36 14.72 -1.73
N SER A 43 -4.63 14.85 -0.43
CA SER A 43 -4.85 16.16 0.22
C SER A 43 -3.56 16.98 0.41
N ILE A 44 -2.40 16.33 0.52
CA ILE A 44 -1.10 16.98 0.79
C ILE A 44 -0.22 17.07 -0.46
N ALA A 45 -0.22 16.03 -1.29
CA ALA A 45 0.66 15.90 -2.44
C ALA A 45 -0.07 15.35 -3.67
N PRO A 46 0.35 15.70 -4.91
CA PRO A 46 -0.26 15.17 -6.13
C PRO A 46 -0.20 13.65 -6.25
N PHE A 47 0.85 13.03 -5.68
CA PHE A 47 1.01 11.59 -5.55
C PHE A 47 1.60 11.25 -4.19
N SER A 48 1.18 10.14 -3.61
CA SER A 48 1.73 9.61 -2.35
C SER A 48 2.03 8.11 -2.48
N ILE A 49 3.04 7.65 -1.75
CA ILE A 49 3.37 6.24 -1.62
C ILE A 49 3.31 5.88 -0.14
N THR A 50 2.40 4.97 0.21
CA THR A 50 2.27 4.42 1.56
C THR A 50 2.93 3.04 1.59
N ILE A 51 3.76 2.79 2.60
CA ILE A 51 4.44 1.50 2.80
C ILE A 51 4.03 0.92 4.16
N GLY A 52 3.41 -0.25 4.13
CA GLY A 52 3.13 -1.06 5.31
C GLY A 52 4.12 -2.22 5.43
N ILE A 53 4.61 -2.50 6.63
CA ILE A 53 5.40 -3.71 6.93
C ILE A 53 4.73 -4.44 8.09
N TYR A 54 4.37 -5.70 7.86
CA TYR A 54 3.69 -6.56 8.81
C TYR A 54 4.67 -7.44 9.56
N GLY A 55 4.39 -7.71 10.85
CA GLY A 55 5.12 -8.70 11.65
C GLY A 55 6.59 -8.40 11.95
N LEU A 56 7.15 -7.32 11.39
CA LEU A 56 8.55 -6.93 11.56
C LEU A 56 8.72 -5.72 12.48
N MET A 57 7.70 -4.88 12.63
CA MET A 57 7.75 -3.73 13.53
C MET A 57 7.23 -4.14 14.91
N PHE A 58 8.05 -3.96 15.94
CA PHE A 58 7.61 -3.99 17.34
C PHE A 58 7.39 -2.56 17.79
N HIS A 59 6.24 -2.29 18.43
CA HIS A 59 6.08 -1.05 19.18
C HIS A 59 6.94 -1.16 20.45
N THR A 60 7.84 -0.21 20.64
CA THR A 60 8.61 -0.08 21.88
C THR A 60 8.03 1.10 22.66
N ASP A 61 7.68 0.87 23.93
CA ASP A 61 7.23 1.90 24.87
C ASP A 61 8.37 2.88 25.25
#